data_AF-A0AAU8KC47-F1
#
_entry.id   AF-A0AAU8KC47-F1
#
_cell.length_a   1.000
_cell.length_b   1.000
_cell.length_c   1.000
_cell.angle_alpha   90.00
_cell.angle_beta   90.00
_cell.angle_gamma   90.00
#
_symmetry.space_group_name_H-M   'P 1'
#
loop_
_entity.id
_entity.type
_entity.pdbx_description
1 polymer ?
#
loop_
_entity_poly.entity_id
_entity_poly.type
_entity_poly.pdbx_seq_one_letter_code
_entity_poly.pdbx_strand_id
1 'polypeptide(L)' 'MSALGSVTVPCPVCSVPLEIPATVSMGSVDYDKNEVALSVQGDPTAANEHVAAHATDEAGEQR' A
#
# COMPACT_ATOMS: atom_id res chain seq x y z
N MET A 1 17.44 8.38 6.52
CA MET A 1 17.19 8.68 5.09
C MET A 1 15.84 8.07 4.73
N SER A 2 15.01 8.78 3.97
CA SER A 2 13.72 8.27 3.52
C SER A 2 13.66 8.28 1.99
N ALA A 3 13.03 7.26 1.42
CA ALA A 3 12.79 7.14 -0.02
C ALA A 3 11.29 7.03 -0.27
N LEU A 4 10.84 7.62 -1.38
CA LEU A 4 9.49 7.41 -1.89
C LEU A 4 9.47 6.14 -2.74
N GLY A 5 8.44 5.33 -2.56
CA GLY A 5 8.18 4.14 -3.35
C GLY A 5 6.68 3.85 -3.45
N SER A 6 6.34 2.70 -3.99
CA SER A 6 4.97 2.18 -4.02
C SER A 6 4.95 0.74 -3.48
N VAL A 7 3.83 0.37 -2.86
CA VAL A 7 3.53 -1.00 -2.43
C VAL A 7 2.31 -1.48 -3.21
N THR A 8 2.44 -2.63 -3.86
CA THR A 8 1.32 -3.26 -4.55
C THR A 8 0.57 -4.16 -3.58
N VAL A 9 -0.73 -3.92 -3.40
CA VAL A 9 -1.62 -4.76 -2.61
C VAL A 9 -2.78 -5.28 -3.46
N PRO A 10 -3.27 -6.50 -3.24
CA PRO A 10 -4.47 -6.96 -3.93
C PRO A 10 -5.70 -6.18 -3.46
N CYS A 11 -6.49 -5.66 -4.39
CA CYS A 11 -7.78 -5.06 -4.05
C CYS A 11 -8.76 -6.16 -3.59
N PRO A 12 -9.41 -6.01 -2.42
CA PRO A 12 -10.33 -7.03 -1.89
C PRO A 12 -11.65 -7.14 -2.65
N VAL A 13 -11.96 -6.19 -3.54
CA VAL A 13 -13.23 -6.14 -4.29
C VAL A 13 -13.06 -6.70 -5.70
N CYS A 14 -12.14 -6.12 -6.48
CA CYS A 14 -12.00 -6.44 -7.90
C CYS A 14 -10.80 -7.36 -8.22
N SER A 15 -10.02 -7.78 -7.22
CA SER A 15 -8.79 -8.58 -7.38
C SER A 15 -7.71 -7.96 -8.28
N VAL A 16 -7.90 -6.72 -8.73
CA VAL A 16 -6.90 -5.96 -9.48
C VAL A 16 -5.82 -5.46 -8.51
N PRO A 17 -4.53 -5.53 -8.88
CA PRO A 17 -3.45 -4.98 -8.06
C PRO A 17 -3.59 -3.45 -7.94
N LEU A 18 -3.53 -2.95 -6.70
CA LEU A 18 -3.53 -1.53 -6.39
C LEU A 18 -2.13 -1.09 -5.96
N GLU A 19 -1.62 -0.01 -6.55
CA GLU A 19 -0.39 0.63 -6.11
C GLU A 19 -0.68 1.73 -5.08
N ILE A 20 -0.13 1.58 -3.88
CA ILE A 20 -0.24 2.56 -2.79
C ILE A 20 1.10 3.28 -2.66
N PRO A 21 1.15 4.62 -2.78
CA PRO A 21 2.34 5.39 -2.47
C PRO A 21 2.77 5.14 -1.02
N ALA A 22 4.04 4.82 -0.84
CA ALA A 22 4.61 4.53 0.46
C ALA A 22 5.91 5.29 0.69
N THR A 23 6.11 5.72 1.92
CA THR A 23 7.40 6.24 2.38
C THR A 23 8.15 5.10 3.07
N VAL A 24 9.38 4.85 2.61
CA VAL A 24 10.30 3.91 3.25
C VAL A 24 11.34 4.71 4.02
N SER A 25 11.47 4.44 5.31
CA SER A 25 12.47 5.06 6.16
C SER A 25 13.46 4.03 6.67
N MET A 26 14.74 4.32 6.48
CA MET A 26 15.82 3.51 7.05
C MET A 26 16.01 3.86 8.52
N GLY A 27 15.90 2.86 9.38
CA GLY A 27 16.16 2.94 10.82
C GLY A 27 17.62 2.64 11.14
N SER A 28 17.83 1.64 12.00
CA SER A 28 19.16 1.18 12.41
C SER A 28 19.72 0.08 11.52
N VAL A 29 21.04 0.05 11.40
CA VAL A 29 21.81 -1.05 10.79
C VAL A 29 22.62 -1.71 11.91
N ASP A 30 22.42 -3.00 12.14
CA ASP A 30 23.22 -3.82 13.06
C ASP A 30 24.22 -4.62 12.23
N TYR A 31 25.49 -4.20 12.26
CA TYR A 31 26.56 -4.84 11.48
C TYR A 31 27.03 -6.17 12.09
N ASP A 32 26.87 -6.35 13.39
CA ASP A 32 27.27 -7.58 14.08
C ASP A 32 26.33 -8.74 13.70
N LYS A 33 25.05 -8.42 13.47
CA LYS A 33 24.03 -9.38 13.00
C LYS A 33 23.78 -9.35 11.49
N ASN A 34 24.35 -8.37 10.79
CA ASN A 34 24.04 -8.08 9.39
C ASN A 34 22.53 -7.88 9.15
N GLU A 35 21.90 -7.07 10.01
CA GLU A 35 20.47 -6.76 9.97
C GLU A 35 20.24 -5.27 9.68
N VAL A 36 19.15 -4.96 8.95
CA VAL A 36 18.71 -3.60 8.68
C VAL A 36 17.24 -3.47 9.05
N ALA A 37 16.92 -2.48 9.89
CA ALA A 37 15.54 -2.12 10.21
C ALA A 37 15.00 -1.10 9.21
N LEU A 38 13.92 -1.46 8.51
CA LEU A 38 13.20 -0.59 7.59
C LEU A 38 11.78 -0.38 8.10
N SER A 39 11.30 0.85 8.04
CA SER A 39 9.90 1.18 8.27
C SER A 39 9.24 1.56 6.94
N VAL A 40 8.09 0.97 6.65
CA VAL A 40 7.30 1.26 5.44
C VAL A 40 5.94 1.78 5.89
N GLN A 41 5.61 3.00 5.49
CA GLN A 41 4.33 3.62 5.80
C GLN A 41 3.61 4.01 4.51
N GLY A 42 2.51 3.33 4.21
CA GLY A 42 1.62 3.66 3.09
C GLY A 42 0.53 4.63 3.53
N ASP A 43 0.05 5.46 2.60
CA ASP A 43 -1.14 6.30 2.79
C ASP A 43 -2.40 5.53 2.35
N PRO A 44 -3.30 5.16 3.27
CA PRO A 44 -4.50 4.39 2.92
C PRO A 44 -5.55 5.21 2.15
N THR A 45 -5.39 6.53 2.01
CA THR A 45 -6.36 7.39 1.33
C THR A 45 -6.54 6.98 -0.13
N ALA A 46 -5.44 6.76 -0.86
CA ALA A 46 -5.47 6.29 -2.25
C ALA A 46 -6.13 4.90 -2.38
N ALA A 47 -5.94 4.04 -1.37
CA ALA A 47 -6.56 2.72 -1.36
C ALA A 47 -8.06 2.77 -1.11
N ASN A 48 -8.49 3.63 -0.18
CA ASN A 48 -9.90 3.82 0.14
C ASN A 48 -10.66 4.44 -1.04
N GLU A 49 -10.07 5.39 -1.77
CA GLU A 49 -10.66 5.97 -2.97
C GLU A 49 -10.84 4.93 -4.09
N HIS A 50 -9.84 4.09 -4.34
CA HIS A 50 -9.93 3.01 -5.33
C HIS A 50 -11.00 1.98 -4.96
N VAL A 51 -11.03 1.53 -3.70
CA VAL A 51 -12.04 0.59 -3.22
C VAL A 51 -13.45 1.21 -3.29
N ALA A 52 -13.62 2.48 -2.93
CA ALA A 52 -14.91 3.16 -3.01
C ALA A 52 -15.45 3.24 -4.45
N ALA A 53 -14.58 3.55 -5.43
CA ALA A 53 -14.98 3.61 -6.84
C ALA A 53 -15.45 2.24 -7.38
N HIS A 54 -14.79 1.15 -6.97
CA HIS A 54 -15.11 -0.20 -7.44
C HIS A 54 -16.21 -0.90 -6.61
N ALA A 55 -16.44 -0.50 -5.36
CA ALA A 55 -17.54 -1.02 -4.54
C ALA A 55 -18.91 -0.48 -4.98
N THR A 56 -18.96 0.71 -5.59
CA THR A 56 -20.21 1.31 -6.09
C THR A 56 -20.72 0.71 -7.40
N ASP A 57 -19.86 0.03 -8.17
CA ASP A 57 -20.25 -0.61 -9.44
C ASP A 57 -21.05 -1.90 -9.16
N GLU A 58 -20.58 -2.73 -8.21
CA GLU A 58 -21.25 -3.98 -7.80
C GLU A 58 -22.61 -3.75 -7.09
N ALA A 59 -22.81 -2.59 -6.45
CA ALA A 59 -24.10 -2.22 -5.86
C ALA A 59 -25.11 -1.67 -6.90
N GLY A 60 -24.63 -1.26 -8.07
CA GLY A 60 -25.44 -0.76 -9.18
C GLY A 60 -25.93 -1.84 -10.15
N GLU A 61 -25.15 -2.92 -10.31
CA GLU A 61 -25.44 -4.05 -11.23
C GLU A 61 -26.38 -5.11 -10.62
N GLN A 62 -26.83 -4.94 -9.36
CA GLN A 62 -27.91 -5.75 -8.77
C GLN A 62 -29.30 -5.07 -8.85
N ARG A 63 -29.62 -4.37 -9.95
CA ARG A 63 -31.00 -3.92 -10.24
C ARG A 63 -31.45 -4.30 -11.63
#